data_AF-A0A2M8DB38-F1
#
_entry.id   AF-A0A2M8DB38-F1
#
_cell.length_a   1.000
_cell.length_b   1.000
_cell.length_c   1.000
_cell.angle_alpha   90.00
_cell.angle_beta   90.00
_cell.angle_gamma   90.00
#
_symmetry.space_group_name_H-M   'P 1'
#
loop_
_entity.id
_entity.type
_entity.pdbx_description
1 polymer ?
#
loop_
_entity_poly.entity_id
_entity_poly.type
_entity_poly.pdbx_seq_one_letter_code
_entity_poly.pdbx_strand_id
1 'polypeptide(L)'
;DEVKAKPDYHIFEQNGRIMAVYYALEQDGLEQLKKEMDKMKGEKILYCFTFDPLGLDKNDFADWQGVSLEPIPQKILDIYEQIYEY
;
A
#
# COMPACT_ATOMS: atom_id res chain seq x y z
N ASP A 1 12.63 -0.86 -8.87
CA ASP A 1 13.42 -0.35 -7.74
C ASP A 1 12.52 0.25 -6.67
N GLU A 2 12.98 0.20 -5.43
CA GLU A 2 12.35 0.95 -4.35
C GLU A 2 12.65 2.44 -4.55
N VAL A 3 11.59 3.24 -4.71
CA VAL A 3 11.71 4.68 -4.97
C VAL A 3 11.46 5.50 -3.71
N LYS A 4 10.67 4.99 -2.77
CA LYS A 4 10.44 5.60 -1.45
C LYS A 4 10.24 4.53 -0.38
N ALA A 5 10.89 4.73 0.75
CA ALA A 5 10.69 3.96 1.96
C ALA A 5 10.35 4.93 3.10
N LYS A 6 9.22 4.72 3.76
CA LYS A 6 8.78 5.40 4.96
C LYS A 6 8.39 4.37 6.01
N PRO A 7 8.40 4.73 7.31
CA PRO A 7 7.96 3.82 8.37
C PRO A 7 6.57 3.22 8.12
N ASP A 8 5.69 3.96 7.46
CA ASP A 8 4.28 3.58 7.27
C ASP A 8 4.01 2.89 5.92
N TYR A 9 4.85 3.15 4.92
CA TYR A 9 4.65 2.68 3.55
C TYR A 9 5.92 2.67 2.72
N HIS A 10 5.92 1.79 1.73
CA HIS A 10 6.98 1.69 0.74
C HIS A 10 6.38 1.81 -0.68
N ILE A 11 7.12 2.44 -1.60
CA ILE A 11 6.74 2.60 -3.00
C ILE A 11 7.85 2.04 -3.88
N PHE A 12 7.46 1.19 -4.81
CA PHE A 12 8.31 0.56 -5.79
C PHE A 12 7.88 0.98 -7.19
N GLU A 13 8.83 1.24 -8.06
CA GLU A 13 8.58 1.52 -9.47
C GLU A 13 9.34 0.51 -10.34
N GLN A 14 8.65 -0.09 -11.30
CA GLN A 14 9.27 -1.00 -12.27
C GLN A 14 8.57 -0.90 -13.63
N ASN A 15 9.33 -0.54 -14.67
CA ASN A 15 8.83 -0.44 -16.05
C ASN A 15 7.55 0.41 -16.19
N GLY A 16 7.45 1.52 -15.46
CA GLY A 16 6.27 2.39 -15.47
C GLY A 16 5.05 1.83 -14.72
N ARG A 17 5.23 0.77 -13.93
CA ARG A 17 4.26 0.31 -12.94
C ARG A 17 4.70 0.73 -11.55
N ILE A 18 3.75 1.15 -10.75
CA ILE A 18 3.96 1.69 -9.42
C ILE A 18 3.20 0.81 -8.45
N MET A 19 3.94 0.22 -7.53
CA MET A 19 3.39 -0.61 -6.46
C MET A 19 3.67 0.08 -5.13
N ALA A 20 2.61 0.43 -4.42
CA ALA A 20 2.70 0.92 -3.05
C ALA A 20 2.26 -0.17 -2.09
N VAL A 21 2.94 -0.26 -0.95
CA VAL A 21 2.59 -1.16 0.15
C VAL A 21 2.43 -0.29 1.40
N TYR A 22 1.20 -0.23 1.93
CA TYR A 22 0.86 0.46 3.16
C TYR A 22 0.64 -0.57 4.27
N TYR A 23 1.34 -0.44 5.39
CA TYR A 23 1.26 -1.39 6.49
C TYR A 23 1.12 -0.73 7.86
N ALA A 24 0.99 0.59 7.92
CA ALA A 24 0.68 1.30 9.16
C ALA A 24 -0.79 1.11 9.57
N LEU A 25 -0.99 1.10 10.88
CA LEU A 25 -2.30 1.02 11.53
C LEU A 25 -3.04 2.36 11.56
N GLU A 26 -2.27 3.46 11.63
CA GLU A 26 -2.79 4.82 11.70
C GLU A 26 -3.14 5.30 10.29
N GLN A 27 -4.14 6.17 10.12
CA GLN A 27 -4.55 6.67 8.79
C GLN A 27 -3.69 7.85 8.29
N ASP A 28 -2.89 8.48 9.16
CA ASP A 28 -2.13 9.70 8.84
C ASP A 28 -1.13 9.51 7.69
N GLY A 29 -0.56 8.31 7.55
CA GLY A 29 0.37 7.98 6.47
C GLY A 29 -0.32 7.85 5.10
N LEU A 30 -1.62 7.57 5.07
CA LEU A 30 -2.38 7.24 3.87
C LEU A 30 -2.62 8.47 2.99
N GLU A 31 -2.94 9.62 3.59
CA GLU A 31 -3.11 10.88 2.86
C GLU A 31 -1.78 11.32 2.20
N GLN A 32 -0.66 11.09 2.90
CA GLN A 32 0.65 11.39 2.36
C GLN A 32 1.02 10.44 1.22
N LEU A 33 0.75 9.14 1.37
CA LEU A 33 0.94 8.16 0.31
C LEU A 33 0.14 8.53 -0.94
N LYS A 34 -1.13 8.92 -0.78
CA LYS A 34 -1.96 9.39 -1.89
C LYS A 34 -1.29 10.50 -2.68
N LYS A 35 -0.86 11.56 -1.99
CA LYS A 35 -0.21 12.74 -2.59
C LYS A 35 1.07 12.37 -3.35
N GLU A 36 1.78 11.33 -2.91
CA GLU A 36 2.95 10.83 -3.61
C GLU A 36 2.54 10.05 -4.86
N MET A 37 1.62 9.10 -4.74
CA MET A 37 1.13 8.30 -5.86
C MET A 37 0.48 9.16 -6.95
N ASP A 38 -0.27 10.20 -6.60
CA ASP A 38 -0.90 11.13 -7.55
C ASP A 38 0.11 11.84 -8.47
N LYS A 39 1.32 12.13 -7.97
CA LYS A 39 2.39 12.77 -8.76
C LYS A 39 3.04 11.82 -9.76
N MET A 40 2.91 10.53 -9.54
CA MET A 40 3.56 9.53 -10.37
C MET A 40 2.68 9.13 -11.56
N LYS A 41 3.31 8.66 -12.64
CA LYS A 41 2.64 8.28 -13.89
C LYS A 41 2.81 6.79 -14.14
N GLY A 42 1.76 6.12 -14.60
CA GLY A 42 1.79 4.69 -14.85
C GLY A 42 0.61 3.96 -14.23
N GLU A 43 0.61 2.64 -14.37
CA GLU A 43 -0.33 1.76 -13.67
C GLU A 43 0.03 1.75 -12.18
N LYS A 44 -0.93 2.04 -11.31
CA LYS A 44 -0.70 2.12 -9.86
C LYS A 44 -1.49 1.03 -9.17
N ILE A 45 -0.82 0.30 -8.30
CA ILE A 45 -1.43 -0.68 -7.40
C ILE A 45 -1.06 -0.34 -5.97
N LEU A 46 -2.04 -0.33 -5.08
CA LEU A 46 -1.86 -0.16 -3.66
C LEU A 46 -2.25 -1.46 -2.96
N TYR A 47 -1.28 -2.05 -2.28
CA TYR A 47 -1.50 -3.10 -1.30
C TYR A 47 -1.59 -2.47 0.08
N CYS A 48 -2.72 -2.64 0.76
CA CYS A 48 -2.92 -2.06 2.09
C CYS A 48 -3.18 -3.17 3.11
N PHE A 49 -2.46 -3.09 4.23
CA PHE A 49 -2.69 -3.93 5.39
C PHE A 49 -3.86 -3.38 6.19
N THR A 50 -4.80 -4.24 6.55
CA THR A 50 -5.90 -3.88 7.43
C THR A 50 -6.19 -5.05 8.37
N PHE A 51 -6.40 -4.75 9.64
CA PHE A 51 -6.93 -5.72 10.62
C PHE A 51 -8.46 -5.80 10.57
N ASP A 52 -9.12 -4.92 9.81
CA ASP A 52 -10.56 -5.00 9.65
C ASP A 52 -10.90 -6.23 8.77
N PRO A 53 -11.61 -7.23 9.33
CA PRO A 53 -12.02 -8.41 8.56
C PRO A 53 -13.00 -8.06 7.43
N LEU A 54 -13.60 -6.86 7.43
CA LEU A 54 -14.44 -6.34 6.36
C LEU A 54 -13.61 -5.71 5.22
N GLY A 55 -12.29 -5.61 5.38
CA GLY A 55 -11.36 -5.07 4.40
C GLY A 55 -11.12 -3.57 4.55
N LEU A 56 -10.64 -2.93 3.48
CA LEU A 56 -10.43 -1.48 3.45
C LEU A 56 -11.76 -0.76 3.27
N ASP A 57 -12.01 0.31 4.01
CA ASP A 57 -13.15 1.18 3.71
C ASP A 57 -12.89 1.86 2.37
N LYS A 58 -13.68 1.50 1.35
CA LYS A 58 -13.57 2.07 0.01
C LYS A 58 -13.79 3.58 -0.01
N ASN A 59 -14.46 4.14 1.01
CA ASN A 59 -14.64 5.58 1.14
C ASN A 59 -13.32 6.32 1.37
N ASP A 60 -12.36 5.71 2.07
CA ASP A 60 -11.01 6.28 2.29
C ASP A 60 -10.22 6.43 0.98
N PHE A 61 -10.67 5.75 -0.08
CA PHE A 61 -10.04 5.73 -1.38
C PHE A 61 -10.96 6.20 -2.52
N ALA A 62 -12.15 6.74 -2.21
CA ALA A 62 -13.15 7.12 -3.21
C ALA A 62 -12.63 8.17 -4.20
N ASP A 63 -11.64 8.95 -3.78
CA ASP A 63 -11.00 10.03 -4.51
C ASP A 63 -9.62 9.65 -5.09
N TRP A 64 -9.25 8.37 -5.07
CA TRP A 64 -8.05 7.84 -5.71
C TRP A 64 -8.36 7.45 -7.15
N GLN A 65 -7.72 8.12 -8.11
CA GLN A 65 -7.96 7.89 -9.54
C GLN A 65 -6.82 7.08 -10.16
N GLY A 66 -7.16 6.01 -10.88
CA GLY A 66 -6.18 5.17 -11.57
C GLY A 66 -5.30 4.33 -10.65
N VAL A 67 -5.77 4.03 -9.43
CA VAL A 67 -5.11 3.15 -8.47
C VAL A 67 -6.00 1.93 -8.23
N SER A 68 -5.43 0.74 -8.44
CA SER A 68 -6.05 -0.52 -8.06
C SER A 68 -5.74 -0.82 -6.59
N LEU A 69 -6.78 -1.01 -5.78
CA LEU A 69 -6.64 -1.39 -4.38
C LEU A 69 -6.76 -2.90 -4.26
N GLU A 70 -5.75 -3.52 -3.69
CA GLU A 70 -5.73 -4.94 -3.42
C GLU A 70 -5.43 -5.15 -1.92
N PRO A 71 -6.10 -6.09 -1.24
CA PRO A 71 -5.65 -6.50 0.07
C PRO A 71 -4.23 -7.08 -0.04
N ILE A 72 -3.40 -6.91 1.00
CA ILE A 72 -2.11 -7.59 1.04
C ILE A 72 -2.36 -9.10 0.91
N PRO A 73 -1.76 -9.78 -0.09
CA PRO A 73 -1.91 -11.22 -0.24
C PRO A 73 -1.51 -11.95 1.04
N GLN A 74 -2.33 -12.89 1.49
CA GLN A 74 -2.09 -13.67 2.72
C GLN A 74 -0.68 -14.25 2.79
N LYS A 75 -0.14 -14.71 1.65
CA LYS A 75 1.22 -15.26 1.54
C LYS A 75 2.33 -14.28 1.98
N ILE A 76 2.11 -12.97 1.87
CA ILE A 76 3.04 -11.96 2.38
C ILE A 76 2.96 -11.92 3.91
N LEU A 77 1.77 -11.97 4.48
CA LEU A 77 1.57 -12.00 5.94
C LEU A 77 2.20 -13.22 6.57
N ASP A 78 2.00 -14.39 5.95
CA ASP A 78 2.57 -15.65 6.42
C ASP A 78 4.12 -15.59 6.46
N ILE A 79 4.76 -14.85 5.54
CA ILE A 79 6.22 -14.62 5.56
C ILE A 79 6.60 -13.66 6.70
N TYR A 80 5.84 -12.59 6.94
CA TYR A 80 6.09 -11.67 8.05
C TYR A 80 5.95 -12.35 9.41
N GLU A 81 4.92 -13.18 9.62
CA GLU A 81 4.75 -13.98 10.83
C GLU A 81 5.95 -14.90 11.07
N GLN A 82 6.43 -15.60 10.03
CA GLN A 82 7.61 -16.46 10.13
C GLN A 82 8.90 -15.71 10.50
N ILE A 83 9.02 -14.44 10.13
CA ILE A 83 10.21 -13.61 10.44
C ILE A 83 10.16 -13.09 11.88
N TYR A 84 8.97 -12.81 12.43
CA TYR A 84 8.79 -12.27 13.78
C TYR A 84 8.54 -13.32 14.87
N GLU A 85 8.17 -14.55 14.54
CA GLU A 85 8.10 -15.67 15.48
C GLU A 85 9.49 -16.22 15.90
N TYR A 86 10.56 -15.42 15.81
CA TYR A 86 11.93 -15.78 16.20
C TYR A 86 12.48 -14.97 17.36
#